data_AF-A0A401PWD2-F1
#
_entry.id   AF-A0A401PWD2-F1
#
_cell.length_a   1.000
_cell.length_b   1.000
_cell.length_c   1.000
_cell.angle_alpha   90.00
_cell.angle_beta   90.00
_cell.angle_gamma   90.00
#
_symmetry.space_group_name_H-M   'P 1'
#
loop_
_entity.id
_entity.type
_entity.pdbx_description
1 polymer ?
#
loop_
_entity_poly.entity_id
_entity_poly.type
_entity_poly.pdbx_seq_one_letter_code
_entity_poly.pdbx_strand_id
1 'polypeptide(L)'
;LFDTHDERDDEGEGESVEEHKSVIMHLLSQVRLGMDLTKVVLPTFILERRSLLEMYADFFAHPDLFVSIVDQSDPRDRMAQVVKWYLSAFHAGRKGSVAKKPYNPILGEIFKCHWNFPENEMEENAESVAEGPVPEASQNSVTFVAEQVSHHPPISAFYAECFSKRIQFNAHIWTKSKFLGMSIGVHNIGQGCVSLLDYDEHYILTFPNGYGRSILTVPWVELGGECNITCAKTGYNANITFHTKPFYGGKKHRITAEIFSPNDKKCFGSIEGEWNGVMYVKWSTGENSLFIDTKKLPIIKKKVRKLEDQEEFESRRLWKDVTHNLKIKDIDAATDAKHRLEERQRAEARERKENEVQWETRVFHEDGECWVYDDPLLKRLGDNRY
;
A
#
# COMPACT_ATOMS: atom_id res chain seq x y z
N LEU A 1 12.28 21.51 -1.82
CA LEU A 1 11.30 20.86 -2.70
C LEU A 1 10.54 19.74 -2.00
N PHE A 2 11.22 18.90 -1.21
CA PHE A 2 10.56 17.77 -0.53
C PHE A 2 10.70 17.84 0.98
N ASP A 3 9.64 17.50 1.70
CA ASP A 3 9.67 17.25 3.14
C ASP A 3 10.06 15.80 3.42
N THR A 4 10.93 15.61 4.40
CA THR A 4 11.13 14.30 5.01
C THR A 4 9.85 13.89 5.74
N HIS A 5 9.57 12.58 5.79
CA HIS A 5 8.47 12.02 6.56
C HIS A 5 8.41 12.63 7.97
N ASP A 6 7.27 13.23 8.35
CA ASP A 6 7.11 13.95 9.62
C ASP A 6 7.22 12.93 10.78
N GLU A 7 8.40 12.83 11.38
CA GLU A 7 8.70 11.85 12.43
C GLU A 7 7.87 12.07 13.71
N ARG A 8 7.16 13.20 13.81
CA ARG A 8 6.30 13.54 14.93
C ARG A 8 4.98 12.76 14.98
N ASP A 9 4.72 11.87 14.02
CA ASP A 9 3.43 11.17 13.90
C ASP A 9 3.27 9.95 14.84
N ASP A 10 4.34 9.39 15.43
CA ASP A 10 4.28 8.12 16.18
C ASP A 10 4.74 8.16 17.65
N GLU A 11 5.29 9.27 18.15
CA GLU A 11 5.70 9.37 19.55
C GLU A 11 4.50 9.70 20.48
N GLY A 12 3.99 8.68 21.18
CA GLY A 12 3.18 8.87 22.39
C GLY A 12 1.67 8.65 22.28
N GLU A 13 1.14 8.14 21.16
CA GLU A 13 -0.31 7.99 20.97
C GLU A 13 -0.82 6.57 21.25
N GLY A 14 -0.70 6.19 22.51
CA GLY A 14 -1.62 5.23 23.12
C GLY A 14 -2.78 5.99 23.75
N GLU A 15 -3.59 6.71 22.97
CA GLU A 15 -4.87 7.19 23.48
C GLU A 15 -5.71 5.96 23.82
N SER A 16 -6.05 5.82 25.10
CA SER A 16 -6.83 4.69 25.55
C SER A 16 -8.20 4.80 24.91
N VAL A 17 -8.52 3.86 24.01
CA VAL A 17 -9.87 3.63 23.46
C VAL A 17 -10.96 3.63 24.55
N GLU A 18 -10.55 3.39 25.79
CA GLU A 18 -11.34 3.47 27.00
C GLU A 18 -11.99 4.85 27.25
N GLU A 19 -11.31 5.96 26.93
CA GLU A 19 -11.87 7.31 27.05
C GLU A 19 -13.03 7.55 26.07
N HIS A 20 -13.03 6.87 24.93
CA HIS A 20 -14.05 6.98 23.89
C HIS A 20 -14.96 5.75 23.77
N LYS A 21 -14.95 4.88 24.78
CA LYS A 21 -15.70 3.61 24.76
C LYS A 21 -17.20 3.79 24.54
N SER A 22 -17.79 4.86 25.08
CA SER A 22 -19.22 5.19 24.90
C SER A 22 -19.57 5.46 23.43
N VAL A 23 -18.73 6.22 22.72
CA VAL A 23 -18.88 6.54 21.29
C VAL A 23 -18.77 5.28 20.44
N ILE A 24 -17.79 4.42 20.75
CA ILE A 24 -17.60 3.14 20.04
C ILE A 24 -18.78 2.21 20.28
N MET A 25 -19.25 2.08 21.53
CA MET A 25 -20.42 1.25 21.84
C MET A 25 -21.69 1.76 21.15
N HIS A 26 -21.87 3.08 21.05
CA HIS A 26 -22.98 3.67 20.31
C HIS A 26 -22.91 3.32 18.82
N LEU A 27 -21.77 3.49 18.16
CA LEU A 27 -21.58 3.08 16.77
C LEU A 27 -21.80 1.57 16.57
N LEU A 28 -21.29 0.75 17.48
CA LEU A 28 -21.43 -0.70 17.39
C LEU A 28 -22.88 -1.18 17.57
N SER A 29 -23.70 -0.43 18.32
CA SER A 29 -25.13 -0.71 18.44
C SER A 29 -25.90 -0.51 17.12
N GLN A 30 -25.32 0.24 16.18
CA GLN A 30 -25.93 0.54 14.88
C GLN A 30 -25.55 -0.48 13.79
N VAL A 31 -24.54 -1.33 14.03
CA VAL A 31 -24.05 -2.31 13.05
C VAL A 31 -24.43 -3.73 13.39
N ARG A 32 -24.66 -4.54 12.34
CA ARG A 32 -24.98 -5.97 12.45
C ARG A 32 -23.85 -6.81 11.89
N LEU A 33 -23.70 -8.04 12.38
CA LEU A 33 -22.68 -8.98 11.88
C LEU A 33 -22.83 -9.14 10.35
N GLY A 34 -21.73 -8.98 9.63
CA GLY A 34 -21.66 -9.05 8.17
C GLY A 34 -22.00 -7.75 7.44
N MET A 35 -22.42 -6.68 8.14
CA MET A 35 -22.76 -5.39 7.54
C MET A 35 -21.53 -4.74 6.88
N ASP A 36 -21.77 -4.13 5.72
CA ASP A 36 -20.78 -3.30 5.03
C ASP A 36 -20.56 -1.99 5.80
N LEU A 37 -19.30 -1.70 6.11
CA LEU A 37 -18.90 -0.55 6.92
C LEU A 37 -18.57 0.70 6.10
N THR A 38 -18.61 0.63 4.75
CA THR A 38 -18.34 1.80 3.89
C THR A 38 -19.31 2.96 4.12
N LYS A 39 -20.51 2.69 4.64
CA LYS A 39 -21.54 3.68 4.95
C LYS A 39 -21.56 4.12 6.42
N VAL A 40 -20.69 3.56 7.25
CA VAL A 40 -20.62 3.89 8.68
C VAL A 40 -19.51 4.89 8.90
N VAL A 41 -19.85 6.06 9.46
CA VAL A 41 -18.87 7.07 9.82
C VAL A 41 -18.15 6.62 11.08
N LEU A 42 -16.87 6.30 10.94
CA LEU A 42 -16.03 5.95 12.07
C LEU A 42 -15.51 7.22 12.77
N PRO A 43 -15.23 7.16 14.09
CA PRO A 43 -14.78 8.32 14.84
C PRO A 43 -13.44 8.87 14.35
N THR A 44 -13.25 10.18 14.47
CA THR A 44 -12.04 10.85 13.99
C THR A 44 -10.79 10.47 14.79
N PHE A 45 -10.92 10.18 16.09
CA PHE A 45 -9.78 9.81 16.96
C PHE A 45 -9.12 8.46 16.61
N ILE A 46 -9.81 7.57 15.89
CA ILE A 46 -9.21 6.29 15.43
C ILE A 46 -8.44 6.44 14.12
N LEU A 47 -8.39 7.65 13.55
CA LEU A 47 -7.78 7.88 12.25
C LEU A 47 -6.26 7.96 12.35
N GLU A 48 -5.61 7.35 11.38
CA GLU A 48 -4.21 7.53 11.09
C GLU A 48 -4.05 8.82 10.27
N ARG A 49 -2.98 9.57 10.52
CA ARG A 49 -2.78 10.93 9.99
C ARG A 49 -2.36 10.98 8.51
N ARG A 50 -2.91 10.08 7.70
CA ARG A 50 -2.59 9.97 6.27
C ARG A 50 -3.70 9.25 5.51
N SER A 51 -3.73 9.51 4.21
CA SER A 51 -4.61 8.84 3.27
C SER A 51 -4.22 7.38 3.03
N LEU A 52 -5.19 6.56 2.65
CA LEU A 52 -4.93 5.20 2.19
C LEU A 52 -4.00 5.18 0.96
N LEU A 53 -4.04 6.21 0.10
CA LEU A 53 -3.12 6.32 -1.04
C LEU A 53 -1.66 6.44 -0.58
N GLU A 54 -1.43 7.26 0.46
CA GLU A 54 -0.10 7.37 1.08
C GLU A 54 0.32 6.07 1.79
N MET A 55 -0.63 5.31 2.34
CA MET A 55 -0.35 4.01 2.96
C MET A 55 0.08 2.96 1.92
N TYR A 56 -0.47 2.98 0.69
CA TYR A 56 -0.02 2.05 -0.37
C TYR A 56 1.43 2.29 -0.80
N ALA A 57 1.95 3.51 -0.67
CA ALA A 57 3.36 3.78 -0.89
C ALA A 57 4.27 3.02 0.09
N ASP A 58 3.79 2.59 1.26
CA ASP A 58 4.59 1.83 2.22
C ASP A 58 4.96 0.41 1.71
N PHE A 59 4.28 -0.09 0.66
CA PHE A 59 4.72 -1.32 -0.01
C PHE A 59 6.12 -1.19 -0.62
N PHE A 60 6.59 0.05 -0.83
CA PHE A 60 7.92 0.39 -1.31
C PHE A 60 8.83 0.93 -0.20
N ALA A 61 8.60 0.54 1.06
CA ALA A 61 9.52 0.86 2.15
C ALA A 61 10.93 0.25 1.98
N HIS A 62 11.04 -0.80 1.16
CA HIS A 62 12.28 -1.40 0.68
C HIS A 62 12.35 -1.29 -0.85
N PRO A 63 12.52 -0.07 -1.39
CA PRO A 63 12.60 0.13 -2.83
C PRO A 63 13.89 -0.49 -3.40
N ASP A 64 14.89 -0.76 -2.55
CA ASP A 64 16.14 -1.45 -2.86
C ASP A 64 15.90 -2.93 -3.16
N LEU A 65 15.01 -3.58 -2.41
CA LEU A 65 14.57 -4.94 -2.70
C LEU A 65 13.75 -5.02 -3.99
N PHE A 66 12.98 -3.96 -4.30
CA PHE A 66 12.25 -3.85 -5.56
C PHE A 66 13.19 -3.76 -6.76
N VAL A 67 14.11 -2.80 -6.77
CA VAL A 67 15.01 -2.61 -7.92
C VAL A 67 16.04 -3.73 -8.07
N SER A 68 16.41 -4.44 -7.00
CA SER A 68 17.34 -5.58 -7.09
C SER A 68 16.75 -6.83 -7.76
N ILE A 69 15.44 -6.84 -8.07
CA ILE A 69 14.81 -7.92 -8.85
C ILE A 69 15.46 -8.02 -10.23
N VAL A 70 15.72 -6.89 -10.92
CA VAL A 70 16.32 -6.91 -12.27
C VAL A 70 17.78 -7.37 -12.27
N ASP A 71 18.45 -7.29 -11.13
CA ASP A 71 19.86 -7.66 -11.00
C ASP A 71 20.05 -9.20 -10.94
N GLN A 72 18.97 -9.99 -10.79
CA GLN A 72 19.05 -11.45 -10.80
C GLN A 72 19.00 -12.00 -12.24
N SER A 73 20.02 -12.78 -12.62
CA SER A 73 20.17 -13.32 -13.98
C SER A 73 19.31 -14.56 -14.25
N ASP A 74 19.08 -15.42 -13.25
CA ASP A 74 18.27 -16.63 -13.38
C ASP A 74 16.78 -16.34 -13.07
N PRO A 75 15.82 -16.79 -13.90
CA PRO A 75 14.38 -16.67 -13.62
C PRO A 75 13.95 -17.17 -12.23
N ARG A 76 14.61 -18.23 -11.73
CA ARG A 76 14.39 -18.78 -10.39
C ARG A 76 14.72 -17.75 -9.31
N ASP A 77 15.87 -17.12 -9.44
CA ASP A 77 16.38 -16.15 -8.46
C ASP A 77 15.58 -14.84 -8.55
N ARG A 78 15.16 -14.42 -9.75
CA ARG A 78 14.19 -13.32 -9.91
C ARG A 78 12.89 -13.61 -9.18
N MET A 79 12.30 -14.80 -9.35
CA MET A 79 11.06 -15.15 -8.62
C MET A 79 11.27 -15.12 -7.10
N ALA A 80 12.38 -15.67 -6.60
CA ALA A 80 12.71 -15.60 -5.17
C ALA A 80 12.87 -14.16 -4.67
N GLN A 81 13.47 -13.28 -5.47
CA GLN A 81 13.65 -11.87 -5.14
C GLN A 81 12.32 -11.09 -5.18
N VAL A 82 11.41 -11.40 -6.12
CA VAL A 82 10.04 -10.84 -6.14
C VAL A 82 9.29 -11.23 -4.86
N VAL A 83 9.36 -12.50 -4.45
CA VAL A 83 8.77 -12.97 -3.18
C VAL A 83 9.40 -12.25 -1.99
N LYS A 84 10.72 -12.05 -1.99
CA LYS A 84 11.44 -11.33 -0.92
C LYS A 84 10.99 -9.89 -0.78
N TRP A 85 10.93 -9.14 -1.89
CA TRP A 85 10.40 -7.78 -1.89
C TRP A 85 8.95 -7.75 -1.42
N TYR A 86 8.08 -8.61 -1.96
CA TYR A 86 6.68 -8.67 -1.57
C TYR A 86 6.49 -8.93 -0.07
N LEU A 87 7.23 -9.89 0.52
CA LEU A 87 7.14 -10.17 1.95
C LEU A 87 7.72 -9.06 2.84
N SER A 88 8.58 -8.19 2.30
CA SER A 88 9.09 -7.00 3.00
C SER A 88 8.09 -5.83 3.02
N ALA A 89 7.08 -5.84 2.15
CA ALA A 89 6.19 -4.69 1.91
C ALA A 89 5.21 -4.39 3.06
N PHE A 90 5.00 -5.32 3.99
CA PHE A 90 3.86 -5.28 4.92
C PHE A 90 4.19 -4.80 6.34
N HIS A 91 5.47 -4.67 6.70
CA HIS A 91 5.87 -4.31 8.08
C HIS A 91 6.01 -2.81 8.32
N ALA A 92 6.44 -2.06 7.30
CA ALA A 92 6.92 -0.68 7.47
C ALA A 92 5.82 0.33 7.80
N GLY A 93 4.59 0.11 7.34
CA GLY A 93 3.48 1.05 7.54
C GLY A 93 2.83 1.03 8.93
N ARG A 94 3.42 0.35 9.92
CA ARG A 94 2.76 0.04 11.20
C ARG A 94 3.71 0.15 12.38
N LYS A 95 4.12 1.37 12.73
CA LYS A 95 5.04 1.64 13.86
C LYS A 95 4.37 1.57 15.24
N GLY A 96 3.05 1.76 15.30
CA GLY A 96 2.25 1.63 16.53
C GLY A 96 1.69 0.22 16.76
N SER A 97 1.51 -0.15 18.04
CA SER A 97 0.81 -1.39 18.44
C SER A 97 -0.72 -1.27 18.29
N VAL A 98 -1.23 -0.05 18.27
CA VAL A 98 -2.66 0.28 18.14
C VAL A 98 -3.02 0.46 16.67
N ALA A 99 -4.00 -0.29 16.20
CA ALA A 99 -4.51 -0.14 14.85
C ALA A 99 -5.29 1.17 14.70
N LYS A 100 -4.83 2.01 13.77
CA LYS A 100 -5.55 3.18 13.30
C LYS A 100 -6.04 2.94 11.87
N LYS A 101 -7.03 3.73 11.45
CA LYS A 101 -7.62 3.65 10.11
C LYS A 101 -7.13 4.85 9.28
N PRO A 102 -6.58 4.66 8.07
CA PRO A 102 -6.24 5.79 7.22
C PRO A 102 -7.49 6.58 6.78
N TYR A 103 -7.28 7.81 6.32
CA TYR A 103 -8.34 8.57 5.67
C TYR A 103 -8.84 7.80 4.45
N ASN A 104 -10.16 7.78 4.26
CA ASN A 104 -10.76 7.18 3.07
C ASN A 104 -10.57 8.17 1.92
N PRO A 105 -9.82 7.85 0.86
CA PRO A 105 -9.53 8.83 -0.17
C PRO A 105 -10.79 9.31 -0.88
N ILE A 106 -10.82 10.59 -1.24
CA ILE A 106 -11.91 11.14 -2.07
C ILE A 106 -11.66 10.83 -3.55
N LEU A 107 -12.72 10.79 -4.37
CA LEU A 107 -12.60 10.57 -5.81
C LEU A 107 -11.66 11.60 -6.45
N GLY A 108 -10.67 11.14 -7.22
CA GLY A 108 -9.68 12.00 -7.86
C GLY A 108 -8.55 12.48 -6.96
N GLU A 109 -8.51 12.06 -5.69
CA GLU A 109 -7.37 12.28 -4.80
C GLU A 109 -6.12 11.59 -5.38
N ILE A 110 -4.97 12.27 -5.29
CA ILE A 110 -3.68 11.77 -5.76
C ILE A 110 -2.66 11.75 -4.62
N PHE A 111 -1.77 10.77 -4.59
CA PHE A 111 -0.55 10.83 -3.78
C PHE A 111 0.68 10.59 -4.65
N LYS A 112 1.69 11.44 -4.54
CA LYS A 112 2.98 11.33 -5.25
C LYS A 112 4.13 11.32 -4.25
N CYS A 113 5.10 10.41 -4.44
CA CYS A 113 6.34 10.41 -3.66
C CYS A 113 7.48 9.72 -4.42
N HIS A 114 8.69 9.85 -3.89
CA HIS A 114 9.85 9.11 -4.40
C HIS A 114 10.78 8.67 -3.26
N TRP A 115 11.69 7.74 -3.56
CA TRP A 115 12.75 7.30 -2.66
C TRP A 115 14.10 7.46 -3.33
N ASN A 116 15.03 8.09 -2.62
CA ASN A 116 16.43 8.11 -3.01
C ASN A 116 17.15 6.99 -2.27
N PHE A 117 17.97 6.24 -2.99
CA PHE A 117 18.86 5.28 -2.37
C PHE A 117 19.97 6.03 -1.61
N PRO A 118 20.37 5.57 -0.41
CA PRO A 118 21.43 6.22 0.38
C PRO A 118 22.72 6.44 -0.43
N GLU A 119 23.05 5.50 -1.32
CA GLU A 119 24.21 5.55 -2.20
C GLU A 119 24.14 6.71 -3.22
N ASN A 120 22.93 7.12 -3.60
CA ASN A 120 22.68 8.12 -4.64
C ASN A 120 22.33 9.50 -4.06
N GLU A 121 22.26 9.66 -2.73
CA GLU A 121 21.95 10.96 -2.11
C GLU A 121 23.05 12.01 -2.33
N MET A 122 24.26 11.58 -2.68
CA MET A 122 25.41 12.46 -2.98
C MET A 122 25.60 12.73 -4.48
N GLU A 123 24.74 12.21 -5.36
CA GLU A 123 24.81 12.49 -6.80
C GLU A 123 24.26 13.89 -7.11
N GLU A 124 25.12 14.91 -7.06
CA GLU A 124 24.74 16.32 -7.29
C GLU A 124 24.20 16.62 -8.71
N ASN A 125 24.36 15.70 -9.67
CA ASN A 125 23.98 15.88 -11.09
C ASN A 125 23.12 14.73 -11.65
N ALA A 126 22.36 14.02 -10.82
CA ALA A 126 21.52 12.95 -11.33
C ALA A 126 20.40 13.51 -12.24
N GLU A 127 20.35 13.04 -13.50
CA GLU A 127 19.33 13.49 -14.46
C GLU A 127 17.92 13.15 -13.95
N SER A 128 17.01 14.10 -14.11
CA SER A 128 15.59 13.93 -13.74
C SER A 128 14.78 13.38 -14.92
N VAL A 129 13.65 12.76 -14.61
CA VAL A 129 12.76 12.18 -15.61
C VAL A 129 11.48 13.02 -15.68
N ALA A 130 11.49 14.06 -16.51
CA ALA A 130 10.40 15.05 -16.58
C ALA A 130 9.01 14.44 -16.89
N GLU A 131 8.97 13.34 -17.64
CA GLU A 131 7.75 12.61 -18.01
C GLU A 131 7.37 11.51 -16.99
N GLY A 132 8.13 11.39 -15.89
CA GLY A 132 7.87 10.40 -14.86
C GLY A 132 6.76 10.82 -13.88
N PRO A 133 6.30 9.90 -13.02
CA PRO A 133 5.28 10.18 -11.99
C PRO A 133 5.63 11.35 -11.05
N VAL A 134 6.93 11.55 -10.82
CA VAL A 134 7.50 12.67 -10.04
C VAL A 134 8.57 13.33 -10.92
N PRO A 135 8.24 14.35 -11.71
CA PRO A 135 9.12 14.94 -12.72
C PRO A 135 10.47 15.43 -12.18
N GLU A 136 10.51 15.85 -10.92
CA GLU A 136 11.70 16.42 -10.28
C GLU A 136 12.58 15.35 -9.61
N ALA A 137 12.17 14.07 -9.64
CA ALA A 137 12.95 12.97 -9.08
C ALA A 137 14.05 12.50 -10.05
N SER A 138 15.16 12.02 -9.49
CA SER A 138 16.25 11.42 -10.25
C SER A 138 15.81 10.14 -10.97
N GLN A 139 16.38 9.87 -12.15
CA GLN A 139 16.18 8.60 -12.86
C GLN A 139 16.59 7.36 -12.05
N ASN A 140 17.46 7.54 -11.05
CA ASN A 140 17.91 6.51 -10.13
C ASN A 140 16.98 6.32 -8.91
N SER A 141 15.97 7.15 -8.76
CA SER A 141 15.00 7.04 -7.67
C SER A 141 13.89 6.04 -8.04
N VAL A 142 13.26 5.45 -7.02
CA VAL A 142 11.93 4.85 -7.21
C VAL A 142 10.91 5.98 -7.07
N THR A 143 10.04 6.17 -8.04
CA THR A 143 8.92 7.12 -7.99
C THR A 143 7.61 6.37 -7.81
N PHE A 144 6.61 7.01 -7.21
CA PHE A 144 5.30 6.43 -6.96
C PHE A 144 4.21 7.47 -7.14
N VAL A 145 3.10 7.05 -7.74
CA VAL A 145 1.85 7.80 -7.84
C VAL A 145 0.67 6.89 -7.55
N ALA A 146 -0.32 7.40 -6.84
CA ALA A 146 -1.59 6.74 -6.61
C ALA A 146 -2.74 7.69 -6.88
N GLU A 147 -3.87 7.16 -7.35
CA GLU A 147 -5.11 7.89 -7.55
C GLU A 147 -6.30 7.10 -6.98
N GLN A 148 -7.25 7.80 -6.36
CA GLN A 148 -8.56 7.23 -6.07
C GLN A 148 -9.46 7.29 -7.33
N VAL A 149 -9.39 6.23 -8.13
CA VAL A 149 -10.06 6.13 -9.44
C VAL A 149 -11.57 5.87 -9.35
N SER A 150 -12.04 5.32 -8.23
CA SER A 150 -13.49 5.18 -7.97
C SER A 150 -13.80 5.29 -6.49
N HIS A 151 -14.97 5.85 -6.14
CA HIS A 151 -15.43 5.97 -4.76
C HIS A 151 -16.53 4.95 -4.40
N HIS A 152 -17.34 4.55 -5.39
CA HIS A 152 -18.41 3.57 -5.21
C HIS A 152 -18.45 2.60 -6.40
N PRO A 153 -17.75 1.44 -6.31
CA PRO A 153 -16.94 0.99 -5.17
C PRO A 153 -15.64 1.77 -4.94
N PRO A 154 -15.04 1.76 -3.73
CA PRO A 154 -13.77 2.42 -3.47
C PRO A 154 -12.62 1.64 -4.10
N ILE A 155 -12.07 2.16 -5.21
CA ILE A 155 -10.92 1.61 -5.93
C ILE A 155 -9.81 2.65 -5.92
N SER A 156 -8.62 2.23 -5.48
CA SER A 156 -7.39 3.01 -5.59
C SER A 156 -6.47 2.32 -6.60
N ALA A 157 -5.97 3.06 -7.58
CA ALA A 157 -4.93 2.60 -8.49
C ALA A 157 -3.59 3.24 -8.10
N PHE A 158 -2.50 2.52 -8.30
CA PHE A 158 -1.17 3.03 -7.99
C PHE A 158 -0.09 2.42 -8.89
N TYR A 159 0.96 3.20 -9.10
CA TYR A 159 2.04 2.91 -10.01
C TYR A 159 3.37 3.33 -9.38
N ALA A 160 4.41 2.55 -9.61
CA ALA A 160 5.76 2.88 -9.21
C ALA A 160 6.77 2.46 -10.28
N GLU A 161 7.92 3.11 -10.33
CA GLU A 161 8.96 2.77 -11.30
C GLU A 161 10.34 3.21 -10.83
N CYS A 162 11.38 2.59 -11.40
CA CYS A 162 12.73 3.14 -11.41
C CYS A 162 13.22 3.15 -12.85
N PHE A 163 13.46 4.36 -13.37
CA PHE A 163 13.77 4.58 -14.79
C PHE A 163 15.09 3.90 -15.18
N SER A 164 16.17 4.15 -14.43
CA SER A 164 17.49 3.61 -14.75
C SER A 164 17.58 2.09 -14.62
N LYS A 165 16.77 1.49 -13.73
CA LYS A 165 16.66 0.04 -13.53
C LYS A 165 15.64 -0.62 -14.45
N ARG A 166 14.91 0.15 -15.27
CA ARG A 166 13.94 -0.34 -16.26
C ARG A 166 12.95 -1.34 -15.66
N ILE A 167 12.44 -0.99 -14.48
CA ILE A 167 11.46 -1.75 -13.71
C ILE A 167 10.26 -0.85 -13.39
N GLN A 168 9.07 -1.41 -13.53
CA GLN A 168 7.82 -0.73 -13.17
C GLN A 168 6.89 -1.65 -12.40
N PHE A 169 5.94 -1.05 -11.70
CA PHE A 169 4.89 -1.71 -10.95
C PHE A 169 3.57 -0.97 -11.19
N ASN A 170 2.53 -1.70 -11.54
CA ASN A 170 1.17 -1.16 -11.65
C ASN A 170 0.22 -2.01 -10.80
N ALA A 171 -0.70 -1.39 -10.07
CA ALA A 171 -1.68 -2.10 -9.28
C ALA A 171 -2.97 -1.31 -9.10
N HIS A 172 -4.01 -2.04 -8.70
CA HIS A 172 -5.23 -1.46 -8.17
C HIS A 172 -5.79 -2.34 -7.05
N ILE A 173 -6.44 -1.71 -6.08
CA ILE A 173 -7.09 -2.39 -4.97
C ILE A 173 -8.49 -1.80 -4.76
N TRP A 174 -9.48 -2.65 -4.89
CA TRP A 174 -10.83 -2.46 -4.38
C TRP A 174 -10.94 -3.02 -2.96
N THR A 175 -11.33 -2.19 -2.01
CA THR A 175 -11.57 -2.62 -0.62
C THR A 175 -13.05 -2.94 -0.32
N LYS A 176 -13.31 -4.10 0.30
CA LYS A 176 -14.64 -4.47 0.83
C LYS A 176 -14.56 -4.70 2.33
N SER A 177 -15.18 -3.81 3.10
CA SER A 177 -15.17 -3.88 4.56
C SER A 177 -16.40 -4.61 5.10
N LYS A 178 -16.22 -5.47 6.11
CA LYS A 178 -17.28 -6.21 6.80
C LYS A 178 -17.11 -6.13 8.32
N PHE A 179 -18.20 -5.88 9.02
CA PHE A 179 -18.24 -6.00 10.48
C PHE A 179 -18.30 -7.47 10.92
N LEU A 180 -17.38 -7.90 11.77
CA LEU A 180 -17.23 -9.28 12.24
C LEU A 180 -17.41 -9.40 13.78
N GLY A 181 -18.19 -8.50 14.39
CA GLY A 181 -18.40 -8.47 15.83
C GLY A 181 -17.26 -7.76 16.56
N MET A 182 -16.31 -8.50 17.13
CA MET A 182 -15.13 -7.90 17.79
C MET A 182 -14.00 -7.57 16.80
N SER A 183 -14.28 -7.59 15.50
CA SER A 183 -13.30 -7.34 14.45
C SER A 183 -13.94 -6.66 13.26
N ILE A 184 -13.13 -5.99 12.46
CA ILE A 184 -13.47 -5.48 11.13
C ILE A 184 -12.59 -6.23 10.14
N GLY A 185 -13.19 -6.87 9.13
CA GLY A 185 -12.48 -7.49 8.02
C GLY A 185 -12.49 -6.57 6.80
N VAL A 186 -11.34 -6.36 6.19
CA VAL A 186 -11.15 -5.59 4.96
C VAL A 186 -10.60 -6.54 3.91
N HIS A 187 -11.44 -6.86 2.92
CA HIS A 187 -11.02 -7.69 1.81
C HIS A 187 -10.38 -6.81 0.74
N ASN A 188 -9.15 -7.13 0.37
CA ASN A 188 -8.43 -6.44 -0.69
C ASN A 188 -8.58 -7.24 -1.98
N ILE A 189 -9.32 -6.71 -2.93
CA ILE A 189 -9.60 -7.33 -4.23
C ILE A 189 -8.88 -6.52 -5.29
N GLY A 190 -8.09 -7.18 -6.12
CA GLY A 190 -7.30 -6.54 -7.15
C GLY A 190 -5.97 -7.24 -7.31
N GLN A 191 -5.10 -6.66 -8.12
CA GLN A 191 -3.80 -7.23 -8.44
C GLN A 191 -2.75 -6.15 -8.62
N GLY A 192 -1.50 -6.54 -8.44
CA GLY A 192 -0.33 -5.79 -8.86
C GLY A 192 0.45 -6.55 -9.92
N CYS A 193 1.22 -5.83 -10.71
CA CYS A 193 2.08 -6.36 -11.76
C CYS A 193 3.47 -5.73 -11.64
N VAL A 194 4.48 -6.50 -11.24
CA VAL A 194 5.88 -6.09 -11.39
C VAL A 194 6.31 -6.43 -12.81
N SER A 195 6.76 -5.45 -13.58
CA SER A 195 7.26 -5.66 -14.94
C SER A 195 8.76 -5.38 -15.00
N LEU A 196 9.53 -6.38 -15.45
CA LEU A 196 10.97 -6.28 -15.69
C LEU A 196 11.18 -6.11 -17.20
N LEU A 197 11.48 -4.89 -17.65
CA LEU A 197 11.38 -4.55 -19.07
C LEU A 197 12.46 -5.24 -19.91
N ASP A 198 13.65 -5.46 -19.33
CA ASP A 198 14.76 -6.10 -20.06
C ASP A 198 14.61 -7.61 -20.20
N TYR A 199 13.84 -8.23 -19.30
CA TYR A 199 13.49 -9.64 -19.40
C TYR A 199 12.13 -9.85 -20.09
N ASP A 200 11.35 -8.78 -20.30
CA ASP A 200 9.97 -8.84 -20.75
C ASP A 200 9.17 -9.85 -19.89
N GLU A 201 9.33 -9.72 -18.57
CA GLU A 201 8.69 -10.57 -17.56
C GLU A 201 7.70 -9.78 -16.73
N HIS A 202 6.51 -10.36 -16.52
CA HIS A 202 5.44 -9.76 -15.74
C HIS A 202 5.06 -10.70 -14.60
N TYR A 203 5.20 -10.22 -13.36
CA TYR A 203 4.84 -10.94 -12.15
C TYR A 203 3.54 -10.39 -11.60
N ILE A 204 2.46 -11.15 -11.79
CA ILE A 204 1.12 -10.81 -11.29
C ILE A 204 0.98 -11.29 -9.86
N LEU A 205 0.63 -10.38 -8.96
CA LEU A 205 0.49 -10.65 -7.53
C LEU A 205 -0.86 -10.19 -6.97
N THR A 206 -1.36 -10.89 -5.95
CA THR A 206 -2.56 -10.51 -5.18
C THR A 206 -2.21 -10.04 -3.78
N PHE A 207 -3.15 -9.43 -3.06
CA PHE A 207 -2.92 -8.80 -1.76
C PHE A 207 -3.62 -9.53 -0.60
N PRO A 208 -3.07 -9.54 0.61
CA PRO A 208 -3.71 -10.16 1.77
C PRO A 208 -4.89 -9.32 2.24
N ASN A 209 -5.84 -9.96 2.92
CA ASN A 209 -6.91 -9.26 3.62
C ASN A 209 -6.38 -8.65 4.93
N GLY A 210 -6.95 -7.51 5.31
CA GLY A 210 -6.66 -6.84 6.58
C GLY A 210 -7.75 -7.09 7.60
N TYR A 211 -7.39 -7.22 8.88
CA TYR A 211 -8.33 -7.33 9.97
C TYR A 211 -7.96 -6.37 11.10
N GLY A 212 -8.87 -5.46 11.43
CA GLY A 212 -8.82 -4.71 12.69
C GLY A 212 -9.42 -5.57 13.79
N ARG A 213 -8.57 -6.13 14.65
CA ARG A 213 -8.98 -7.00 15.77
C ARG A 213 -9.20 -6.17 17.02
N SER A 214 -9.99 -6.68 17.97
CA SER A 214 -10.12 -6.10 19.32
C SER A 214 -10.61 -4.64 19.33
N ILE A 215 -11.54 -4.29 18.44
CA ILE A 215 -12.05 -2.91 18.27
C ILE A 215 -12.76 -2.31 19.51
N LEU A 216 -13.06 -3.14 20.51
CA LEU A 216 -13.67 -2.74 21.80
C LEU A 216 -12.65 -2.55 22.93
N THR A 217 -11.39 -2.92 22.69
CA THR A 217 -10.30 -2.79 23.67
C THR A 217 -9.12 -2.07 23.02
N VAL A 218 -7.96 -2.70 22.90
CA VAL A 218 -6.81 -2.15 22.19
C VAL A 218 -6.78 -2.77 20.79
N PRO A 219 -7.18 -2.01 19.75
CA PRO A 219 -7.28 -2.54 18.42
C PRO A 219 -5.89 -2.86 17.87
N TRP A 220 -5.75 -3.93 17.10
CA TRP A 220 -4.48 -4.30 16.46
C TRP A 220 -4.72 -4.87 15.07
N VAL A 221 -3.76 -4.71 14.17
CA VAL A 221 -3.90 -5.15 12.78
C VAL A 221 -3.40 -6.57 12.61
N GLU A 222 -4.17 -7.38 11.91
CA GLU A 222 -3.80 -8.70 11.45
C GLU A 222 -3.93 -8.78 9.93
N LEU A 223 -3.00 -9.50 9.28
CA LEU A 223 -3.11 -9.86 7.87
C LEU A 223 -3.56 -11.31 7.77
N GLY A 224 -4.38 -11.62 6.79
CA GLY A 224 -4.89 -12.97 6.60
C GLY A 224 -5.29 -13.29 5.17
N GLY A 225 -5.28 -14.58 4.84
CA GLY A 225 -5.72 -15.09 3.55
C GLY A 225 -4.55 -15.53 2.66
N GLU A 226 -4.91 -16.04 1.50
CA GLU A 226 -3.98 -16.53 0.50
C GLU A 226 -3.66 -15.43 -0.52
N CYS A 227 -2.41 -15.41 -0.96
CA CYS A 227 -1.93 -14.58 -2.05
C CYS A 227 -1.11 -15.45 -2.99
N ASN A 228 -1.03 -15.04 -4.23
CA ASN A 228 -0.22 -15.70 -5.25
C ASN A 228 0.70 -14.69 -5.93
N ILE A 229 1.80 -15.19 -6.47
CA ILE A 229 2.67 -14.47 -7.40
C ILE A 229 2.89 -15.40 -8.58
N THR A 230 2.65 -14.94 -9.81
CA THR A 230 2.77 -15.78 -11.01
C THR A 230 3.48 -15.01 -12.10
N CYS A 231 4.38 -15.67 -12.84
CA CYS A 231 4.98 -15.13 -14.05
C CYS A 231 4.66 -16.06 -15.22
N ALA A 232 3.79 -15.62 -16.13
CA ALA A 232 3.33 -16.44 -17.24
C ALA A 232 4.45 -16.84 -18.21
N LYS A 233 5.39 -15.91 -18.48
CA LYS A 233 6.50 -16.13 -19.41
C LYS A 233 7.46 -17.22 -18.92
N THR A 234 7.84 -17.17 -17.64
CA THR A 234 8.80 -18.11 -17.08
C THR A 234 8.12 -19.37 -16.56
N GLY A 235 6.83 -19.31 -16.22
CA GLY A 235 6.03 -20.38 -15.63
C GLY A 235 6.23 -20.55 -14.12
N TYR A 236 7.09 -19.75 -13.49
CA TYR A 236 7.29 -19.77 -12.05
C TYR A 236 6.07 -19.20 -11.33
N ASN A 237 5.81 -19.74 -10.13
CA ASN A 237 4.75 -19.23 -9.28
C ASN A 237 5.12 -19.38 -7.79
N ALA A 238 4.44 -18.61 -6.94
CA ALA A 238 4.53 -18.73 -5.50
C ALA A 238 3.14 -18.65 -4.86
N ASN A 239 2.90 -19.51 -3.88
CA ASN A 239 1.71 -19.48 -3.03
C ASN A 239 2.10 -18.95 -1.65
N ILE A 240 1.38 -17.97 -1.15
CA ILE A 240 1.67 -17.26 0.10
C ILE A 240 0.42 -17.29 0.98
N THR A 241 0.57 -17.59 2.26
CA THR A 241 -0.54 -17.60 3.21
C THR A 241 -0.19 -16.75 4.42
N PHE A 242 -0.94 -15.66 4.60
CA PHE A 242 -0.94 -14.91 5.85
C PHE A 242 -1.90 -15.62 6.82
N HIS A 243 -1.36 -16.14 7.91
CA HIS A 243 -2.14 -16.90 8.89
C HIS A 243 -2.75 -15.96 9.92
N THR A 244 -4.07 -15.96 10.02
CA THR A 244 -4.76 -15.34 11.15
C THR A 244 -4.53 -16.15 12.42
N LYS A 245 -4.47 -15.47 13.56
CA LYS A 245 -4.27 -16.08 14.88
C LYS A 245 -5.34 -17.16 15.13
N PRO A 246 -4.95 -18.41 15.42
CA PRO A 246 -5.88 -19.46 15.80
C PRO A 246 -6.65 -19.11 17.08
N PHE A 247 -7.85 -19.70 17.25
CA PHE A 247 -8.67 -19.53 18.45
C PHE A 247 -7.98 -20.07 19.72
N TYR A 248 -7.16 -21.12 19.60
CA TYR A 248 -6.47 -21.77 20.72
C TYR A 248 -4.95 -21.67 20.56
N GLY A 249 -4.32 -20.81 21.37
CA GLY A 249 -2.87 -20.61 21.34
C GLY A 249 -2.34 -20.15 19.97
N GLY A 250 -1.01 -20.09 19.85
CA GLY A 250 -0.34 -19.74 18.60
C GLY A 250 0.22 -18.31 18.53
N LYS A 251 1.18 -18.14 17.62
CA LYS A 251 1.84 -16.86 17.34
C LYS A 251 0.98 -16.00 16.42
N LYS A 252 1.02 -14.68 16.63
CA LYS A 252 0.44 -13.71 15.70
C LYS A 252 1.32 -13.62 14.45
N HIS A 253 0.75 -13.07 13.37
CA HIS A 253 1.51 -12.62 12.19
C HIS A 253 2.28 -13.71 11.43
N ARG A 254 1.93 -14.98 11.65
CA ARG A 254 2.60 -16.09 10.98
C ARG A 254 2.36 -16.02 9.47
N ILE A 255 3.39 -16.34 8.70
CA ILE A 255 3.34 -16.46 7.25
C ILE A 255 4.00 -17.77 6.81
N THR A 256 3.47 -18.34 5.74
CA THR A 256 4.12 -19.41 4.98
C THR A 256 4.11 -19.05 3.51
N ALA A 257 5.16 -19.37 2.78
CA ALA A 257 5.17 -19.26 1.33
C ALA A 257 5.90 -20.45 0.69
N GLU A 258 5.49 -20.82 -0.51
CA GLU A 258 6.11 -21.88 -1.30
C GLU A 258 6.33 -21.38 -2.72
N ILE A 259 7.54 -21.56 -3.24
CA ILE A 259 7.94 -21.11 -4.57
C ILE A 259 8.16 -22.32 -5.46
N PHE A 260 7.55 -22.33 -6.64
CA PHE A 260 7.48 -23.45 -7.56
C PHE A 260 8.15 -23.13 -8.88
N SER A 261 8.89 -24.12 -9.40
CA SER A 261 9.37 -24.12 -10.77
C SER A 261 8.21 -24.38 -11.74
N PRO A 262 8.39 -24.12 -13.04
CA PRO A 262 7.35 -24.34 -14.03
C PRO A 262 6.91 -25.81 -14.06
N ASN A 263 5.60 -26.05 -13.95
CA ASN A 263 4.98 -27.38 -13.96
C ASN A 263 5.35 -28.32 -12.79
N ASP A 264 6.15 -27.87 -11.82
CA ASP A 264 6.52 -28.68 -10.67
C ASP A 264 5.49 -28.60 -9.55
N LYS A 265 5.13 -29.75 -8.99
CA LYS A 265 4.29 -29.83 -7.78
C LYS A 265 5.09 -29.64 -6.48
N LYS A 266 6.41 -29.78 -6.55
CA LYS A 266 7.30 -29.67 -5.40
C LYS A 266 7.92 -28.28 -5.41
N CYS A 267 7.75 -27.53 -4.32
CA CYS A 267 8.38 -26.23 -4.17
C CYS A 267 9.91 -26.37 -4.10
N PHE A 268 10.64 -25.40 -4.66
CA PHE A 268 12.09 -25.31 -4.52
C PHE A 268 12.53 -24.42 -3.36
N GLY A 269 11.62 -23.61 -2.82
CA GLY A 269 11.82 -22.80 -1.63
C GLY A 269 10.55 -22.77 -0.79
N SER A 270 10.66 -23.13 0.49
CA SER A 270 9.58 -23.05 1.48
C SER A 270 9.98 -22.05 2.55
N ILE A 271 9.20 -20.99 2.69
CA ILE A 271 9.44 -19.86 3.60
C ILE A 271 8.45 -19.95 4.75
N GLU A 272 8.92 -19.76 5.97
CA GLU A 272 8.07 -19.64 7.16
C GLU A 272 8.60 -18.58 8.13
N GLY A 273 7.69 -17.96 8.87
CA GLY A 273 8.08 -16.97 9.87
C GLY A 273 6.95 -16.01 10.25
N GLU A 274 7.33 -14.77 10.55
CA GLU A 274 6.41 -13.69 10.92
C GLU A 274 6.60 -12.50 9.97
N TRP A 275 5.52 -11.97 9.36
CA TRP A 275 5.61 -10.92 8.33
C TRP A 275 6.16 -9.58 8.86
N ASN A 276 6.08 -9.37 10.18
CA ASN A 276 6.70 -8.24 10.89
C ASN A 276 7.86 -8.69 11.81
N GLY A 277 8.50 -9.81 11.47
CA GLY A 277 9.61 -10.34 12.23
C GLY A 277 10.64 -11.00 11.34
N VAL A 278 10.93 -12.26 11.64
CA VAL A 278 11.97 -13.03 10.96
C VAL A 278 11.30 -14.11 10.14
N MET A 279 11.76 -14.27 8.90
CA MET A 279 11.36 -15.34 7.99
C MET A 279 12.60 -16.11 7.55
N TYR A 280 12.48 -17.43 7.55
CA TYR A 280 13.52 -18.37 7.11
C TYR A 280 13.05 -19.09 5.86
N VAL A 281 13.98 -19.50 5.01
CA VAL A 281 13.72 -20.27 3.80
C VAL A 281 14.44 -21.60 3.87
N LYS A 282 13.72 -22.68 3.54
CA LYS A 282 14.26 -24.01 3.30
C LYS A 282 14.26 -24.28 1.80
N TRP A 283 15.44 -24.40 1.22
CA TRP A 283 15.63 -24.69 -0.20
C TRP A 283 15.54 -26.19 -0.49
N SER A 284 15.26 -26.55 -1.73
CA SER A 284 15.23 -27.95 -2.19
C SER A 284 16.57 -28.68 -2.07
N THR A 285 17.67 -27.92 -1.96
CA THR A 285 19.02 -28.41 -1.65
C THR A 285 19.17 -28.94 -0.21
N GLY A 286 18.19 -28.66 0.65
CA GLY A 286 18.24 -28.96 2.09
C GLY A 286 18.81 -27.83 2.94
N GLU A 287 19.34 -26.77 2.32
CA GLU A 287 19.80 -25.58 3.03
C GLU A 287 18.63 -24.86 3.71
N ASN A 288 18.85 -24.45 4.96
CA ASN A 288 17.94 -23.57 5.70
C ASN A 288 18.70 -22.29 6.05
N SER A 289 18.21 -21.15 5.56
CA SER A 289 18.87 -19.86 5.74
C SER A 289 17.88 -18.74 6.05
N LEU A 290 18.39 -17.63 6.58
CA LEU A 290 17.60 -16.44 6.84
C LEU A 290 17.09 -15.88 5.50
N PHE A 291 15.78 -15.76 5.35
CA PHE A 291 15.19 -15.14 4.16
C PHE A 291 15.18 -13.62 4.29
N ILE A 292 14.57 -13.11 5.37
CA ILE A 292 14.51 -11.69 5.70
C ILE A 292 14.26 -11.50 7.21
N ASP A 293 14.89 -10.48 7.80
CA ASP A 293 14.66 -10.01 9.17
C ASP A 293 14.17 -8.57 9.12
N THR A 294 12.85 -8.37 9.17
CA THR A 294 12.24 -7.04 9.03
C THR A 294 12.51 -6.14 10.22
N LYS A 295 12.97 -6.69 11.36
CA LYS A 295 13.31 -5.90 12.56
C LYS A 295 14.68 -5.25 12.44
N LYS A 296 15.55 -5.79 11.59
CA LYS A 296 16.91 -5.28 11.35
C LYS A 296 17.05 -4.57 10.01
N LEU A 297 16.05 -4.67 9.14
CA LEU A 297 16.07 -4.05 7.83
C LEU A 297 15.65 -2.58 7.92
N PRO A 298 16.57 -1.61 7.74
CA PRO A 298 16.22 -0.20 7.77
C PRO A 298 15.29 0.14 6.61
N ILE A 299 14.22 0.88 6.87
CA ILE A 299 13.32 1.36 5.82
C ILE A 299 13.93 2.58 5.13
N ILE A 300 13.72 2.69 3.82
CA ILE A 300 14.03 3.91 3.08
C ILE A 300 12.79 4.80 3.12
N LYS A 301 12.97 6.05 3.60
CA LYS A 301 11.84 6.97 3.78
C LYS A 301 11.44 7.60 2.45
N LYS A 302 10.13 7.61 2.19
CA LYS A 302 9.56 8.36 1.06
C LYS A 302 9.75 9.86 1.26
N LYS A 303 10.10 10.55 0.18
CA LYS A 303 10.17 12.01 0.06
C LYS A 303 8.92 12.49 -0.67
N VAL A 304 8.25 13.48 -0.10
CA VAL A 304 6.98 14.02 -0.61
C VAL A 304 7.14 15.53 -0.81
N ARG A 305 6.54 16.10 -1.85
CA ARG A 305 6.61 17.55 -2.09
C ARG A 305 6.08 18.31 -0.87
N LYS A 306 6.65 19.47 -0.59
CA LYS A 306 6.17 20.36 0.48
C LYS A 306 4.71 20.70 0.27
N LEU A 307 3.98 20.93 1.36
CA LEU A 307 2.54 21.25 1.30
C LEU A 307 2.22 22.48 0.42
N GLU A 308 3.10 23.49 0.43
CA GLU A 308 2.94 24.69 -0.43
C GLU A 308 3.11 24.43 -1.93
N ASP A 309 3.87 23.38 -2.28
CA ASP A 309 4.19 23.00 -3.66
C ASP A 309 3.26 21.89 -4.20
N GLN A 310 2.39 21.33 -3.36
CA GLN A 310 1.46 20.27 -3.74
C GLN A 310 0.26 20.80 -4.51
N GLU A 311 -0.26 20.03 -5.47
CA GLU A 311 -1.48 20.34 -6.22
C GLU A 311 -2.74 20.19 -5.35
N GLU A 312 -3.86 20.81 -5.76
CA GLU A 312 -5.10 20.86 -4.95
C GLU A 312 -5.62 19.48 -4.52
N PHE A 313 -5.49 18.47 -5.38
CA PHE A 313 -5.97 17.11 -5.15
C PHE A 313 -4.92 16.17 -4.53
N GLU A 314 -3.75 16.67 -4.15
CA GLU A 314 -2.76 15.84 -3.47
C GLU A 314 -3.17 15.56 -2.02
N SER A 315 -3.03 14.31 -1.58
CA SER A 315 -3.56 13.79 -0.30
C SER A 315 -3.17 14.68 0.89
N ARG A 316 -1.90 15.04 1.04
CA ARG A 316 -1.49 15.81 2.24
C ARG A 316 -2.06 17.23 2.21
N ARG A 317 -2.23 17.84 1.04
CA ARG A 317 -2.89 19.15 0.88
C ARG A 317 -4.39 19.07 1.15
N LEU A 318 -5.08 18.06 0.62
CA LEU A 318 -6.52 17.85 0.86
C LEU A 318 -6.83 17.61 2.34
N TRP A 319 -6.04 16.77 2.99
CA TRP A 319 -6.27 16.36 4.37
C TRP A 319 -5.58 17.27 5.40
N LYS A 320 -4.92 18.36 4.98
CA LYS A 320 -4.06 19.20 5.84
C LYS A 320 -4.75 19.68 7.12
N ASP A 321 -6.01 20.09 7.05
CA ASP A 321 -6.74 20.65 8.20
C ASP A 321 -7.12 19.53 9.17
N VAL A 322 -7.53 18.37 8.64
CA VAL A 322 -7.82 17.16 9.45
C VAL A 322 -6.55 16.71 10.16
N THR A 323 -5.44 16.62 9.44
CA THR A 323 -4.14 16.23 10.00
C THR A 323 -3.63 17.23 11.04
N HIS A 324 -3.73 18.53 10.78
CA HIS A 324 -3.32 19.58 11.71
C HIS A 324 -4.11 19.50 13.04
N ASN A 325 -5.43 19.44 12.96
CA ASN A 325 -6.30 19.38 14.14
C ASN A 325 -6.08 18.08 14.92
N LEU A 326 -5.88 16.94 14.25
CA LEU A 326 -5.49 15.71 14.91
C LEU A 326 -4.14 15.84 15.63
N LYS A 327 -3.15 16.53 15.06
CA LYS A 327 -1.82 16.73 15.68
C LYS A 327 -1.89 17.55 16.97
N ILE A 328 -2.75 18.55 17.03
CA ILE A 328 -2.98 19.36 18.24
C ILE A 328 -4.06 18.77 19.17
N LYS A 329 -4.56 17.56 18.86
CA LYS A 329 -5.59 16.84 19.61
C LYS A 329 -6.94 17.57 19.72
N ASP A 330 -7.25 18.42 18.76
CA ASP A 330 -8.56 19.03 18.61
C ASP A 330 -9.47 18.12 17.77
N ILE A 331 -10.10 17.16 18.43
CA ILE A 331 -10.91 16.13 17.78
C ILE A 331 -12.17 16.72 17.14
N ASP A 332 -12.75 17.76 17.73
CA ASP A 332 -13.94 18.42 17.21
C ASP A 332 -13.61 19.18 15.92
N ALA A 333 -12.55 20.00 15.92
CA ALA A 333 -12.11 20.70 14.72
C ALA A 333 -11.64 19.73 13.62
N ALA A 334 -11.03 18.60 13.97
CA ALA A 334 -10.67 17.55 13.01
C ALA A 334 -11.91 16.91 12.39
N THR A 335 -12.95 16.67 13.19
CA THR A 335 -14.22 16.10 12.73
C THR A 335 -14.94 17.07 11.80
N ASP A 336 -14.99 18.36 12.14
CA ASP A 336 -15.59 19.38 11.29
C ASP A 336 -14.83 19.55 9.96
N ALA A 337 -13.49 19.56 10.00
CA ALA A 337 -12.67 19.63 8.80
C ALA A 337 -12.91 18.42 7.87
N LYS A 338 -12.97 17.22 8.46
CA LYS A 338 -13.27 15.99 7.72
C LYS A 338 -14.68 16.05 7.12
N HIS A 339 -15.67 16.49 7.89
CA HIS A 339 -17.04 16.61 7.42
C HIS A 339 -17.17 17.59 6.25
N ARG A 340 -16.50 18.75 6.31
CA ARG A 340 -16.47 19.73 5.19
C ARG A 340 -15.91 19.11 3.91
N LEU A 341 -14.83 18.34 4.00
CA LEU A 341 -14.23 17.68 2.84
C LEU A 341 -15.17 16.64 2.22
N GLU A 342 -15.80 15.80 3.06
CA GLU A 342 -16.74 14.77 2.61
C GLU A 342 -18.04 15.36 2.04
N GLU A 343 -18.57 16.44 2.62
CA GLU A 343 -19.75 17.13 2.08
C GLU A 343 -19.46 17.80 0.73
N ARG A 344 -18.27 18.39 0.56
CA ARG A 344 -17.82 18.91 -0.73
C ARG A 344 -17.82 17.80 -1.79
N GLN A 345 -17.23 16.65 -1.47
CA GLN A 345 -17.22 15.49 -2.37
C GLN A 345 -18.64 15.01 -2.72
N ARG A 346 -19.56 14.97 -1.73
CA ARG A 346 -20.96 14.59 -1.95
C ARG A 346 -21.68 15.59 -2.86
N ALA A 347 -21.41 16.89 -2.70
CA ALA A 347 -21.97 17.93 -3.56
C ALA A 347 -21.47 17.80 -5.00
N GLU A 348 -20.16 17.67 -5.22
CA GLU A 348 -19.57 17.46 -6.55
C GLU A 348 -20.09 16.18 -7.22
N ALA A 349 -20.30 15.10 -6.45
CA ALA A 349 -20.90 13.87 -6.96
C ALA A 349 -22.37 14.04 -7.37
N ARG A 350 -23.16 14.84 -6.63
CA ARG A 350 -24.55 15.17 -7.01
C ARG A 350 -24.57 16.00 -8.29
N GLU A 351 -23.74 17.03 -8.38
CA GLU A 351 -23.64 17.89 -9.56
C GLU A 351 -23.23 17.11 -10.82
N ARG A 352 -22.20 16.26 -10.73
CA ARG A 352 -21.80 15.38 -11.85
C ARG A 352 -22.96 14.48 -12.30
N LYS A 353 -23.70 13.92 -11.35
CA LYS A 353 -24.86 13.06 -11.65
C LYS A 353 -26.00 13.84 -12.29
N GLU A 354 -26.30 15.04 -11.80
CA GLU A 354 -27.35 15.91 -12.35
C GLU A 354 -27.04 16.37 -13.79
N ASN A 355 -25.75 16.59 -14.08
CA ASN A 355 -25.27 16.99 -15.39
C ASN A 355 -24.88 15.80 -16.30
N GLU A 356 -25.09 14.56 -15.86
CA GLU A 356 -24.71 13.32 -16.58
C GLU A 356 -23.21 13.27 -16.98
N VAL A 357 -22.35 13.93 -16.21
CA VAL A 357 -20.90 13.96 -16.42
C VAL A 357 -20.25 12.79 -15.70
N GLN A 358 -19.53 11.97 -16.45
CA GLN A 358 -18.69 10.90 -15.88
C GLN A 358 -17.41 11.51 -15.29
N TRP A 359 -16.88 10.86 -14.25
CA TRP A 359 -15.58 11.24 -13.74
C TRP A 359 -14.49 10.76 -14.69
N GLU A 360 -13.64 11.69 -15.14
CA GLU A 360 -12.39 11.37 -15.82
C GLU A 360 -11.27 11.33 -14.79
N THR A 361 -10.62 10.19 -14.69
CA THR A 361 -9.42 9.99 -13.88
C THR A 361 -8.26 10.81 -14.44
N ARG A 362 -7.29 11.11 -13.58
CA ARG A 362 -6.23 12.08 -13.87
C ARG A 362 -4.99 11.45 -14.47
N VAL A 363 -4.60 10.25 -13.99
CA VAL A 363 -3.34 9.61 -14.38
C VAL A 363 -3.46 8.09 -14.58
N PHE A 364 -4.67 7.56 -14.53
CA PHE A 364 -4.99 6.15 -14.81
C PHE A 364 -6.19 6.05 -15.73
N HIS A 365 -6.33 4.93 -16.43
CA HIS A 365 -7.55 4.55 -17.17
C HIS A 365 -7.93 3.10 -16.89
N GLU A 366 -9.20 2.78 -17.16
CA GLU A 366 -9.72 1.41 -17.08
C GLU A 366 -9.27 0.62 -18.32
N ASP A 367 -8.69 -0.56 -18.11
CA ASP A 367 -8.35 -1.55 -19.14
C ASP A 367 -8.92 -2.91 -18.73
N GLY A 368 -10.09 -3.25 -19.31
CA GLY A 368 -10.86 -4.43 -18.92
C GLY A 368 -11.31 -4.33 -17.46
N GLU A 369 -10.85 -5.25 -16.61
CA GLU A 369 -11.12 -5.24 -15.17
C GLU A 369 -9.98 -4.59 -14.35
N CYS A 370 -8.96 -4.03 -15.02
CA CYS A 370 -7.78 -3.44 -14.41
C CYS A 370 -7.75 -1.92 -14.54
N TRP A 371 -6.89 -1.28 -13.75
CA TRP A 371 -6.57 0.14 -13.88
C TRP A 371 -5.09 0.31 -14.21
N VAL A 372 -4.80 0.95 -15.32
CA VAL A 372 -3.45 1.09 -15.88
C VAL A 372 -3.03 2.56 -15.82
N TYR A 373 -1.78 2.80 -15.46
CA TYR A 373 -1.20 4.14 -15.46
C TYR A 373 -1.08 4.64 -16.90
N ASP A 374 -1.37 5.91 -17.16
CA ASP A 374 -1.51 6.43 -18.54
C ASP A 374 -0.17 6.49 -19.32
N ASP A 375 0.93 6.73 -18.60
CA ASP A 375 2.28 6.92 -19.17
C ASP A 375 3.33 5.99 -18.54
N PRO A 376 3.13 4.66 -18.61
CA PRO A 376 4.03 3.71 -17.97
C PRO A 376 5.40 3.74 -18.63
N LEU A 377 6.43 3.35 -17.87
CA LEU A 377 7.83 3.36 -18.29
C LEU A 377 8.03 2.59 -19.60
N LEU A 378 7.33 1.46 -19.75
CA LEU A 378 7.34 0.66 -20.99
C LEU A 378 6.94 1.47 -22.23
N LYS A 379 5.90 2.33 -22.13
CA LYS A 379 5.43 3.19 -23.23
C LYS A 379 6.48 4.26 -23.55
N ARG A 380 6.92 5.00 -22.52
CA ARG A 380 7.89 6.11 -22.66
C ARG A 380 9.25 5.66 -23.22
N LEU A 381 9.67 4.42 -22.93
CA LEU A 381 10.90 3.86 -23.50
C LEU A 381 10.71 3.22 -24.88
N GLY A 382 9.47 2.85 -25.24
CA GLY A 382 9.11 2.33 -26.56
C GLY A 382 9.04 3.43 -27.62
N ASP A 383 8.53 4.60 -27.25
CA ASP A 383 8.38 5.75 -28.15
C ASP A 383 9.74 6.37 -28.56
N ASN A 384 10.79 6.16 -27.76
CA ASN A 384 12.17 6.57 -28.06
C ASN A 384 12.91 5.65 -29.07
N ARG A 385 12.23 4.69 -29.71
CA ARG A 385 12.82 3.79 -30.72
C ARG A 385 12.57 4.17 -32.18
N TYR A 386 12.12 5.40 -32.46
CA TYR A 386 11.86 5.88 -33.83
C TYR A 386 12.68 7.11 -34.22
#